data_AF-A0A940BCY2-F1
#
_entry.id   AF-A0A940BCY2-F1
#
_cell.length_a   1.000
_cell.length_b   1.000
_cell.length_c   1.000
_cell.angle_alpha   90.00
_cell.angle_beta   90.00
_cell.angle_gamma   90.00
#
_symmetry.space_group_name_H-M   'P 1'
#
loop_
_entity.id
_entity.type
_entity.pdbx_description
1 polymer ?
#
loop_
_entity_poly.entity_id
_entity_poly.type
_entity_poly.pdbx_seq_one_letter_code
_entity_poly.pdbx_strand_id
1 'polypeptide(L)' 'MDEEKKQKPHTRAVAKYDALNTKQYHLKLNLRTDRDIIARLEQKPSVQGYIKALIREDIRKAP' A
#
# COMPACT_ATOMS: atom_id res chain seq x y z
N MET A 1 25.25 3.22 12.04
CA MET A 1 24.17 4.02 12.65
C MET A 1 22.89 3.28 12.33
N ASP A 2 22.66 2.23 13.10
CA ASP A 2 21.51 1.34 12.95
C ASP A 2 20.31 2.04 13.55
N GLU A 3 19.48 2.59 12.67
CA GLU A 3 18.24 3.25 13.05
C GLU A 3 17.27 2.19 13.57
N GLU A 4 17.25 2.06 14.89
CA GLU A 4 16.40 1.16 15.65
C GLU A 4 14.93 1.42 15.26
N LYS A 5 14.39 0.58 14.38
CA LYS A 5 12.97 0.60 13.98
C LYS A 5 12.13 0.31 15.23
N LYS A 6 11.77 1.37 15.94
CA LYS A 6 10.90 1.34 17.11
C LYS A 6 9.52 0.86 16.67
N GLN A 7 9.28 -0.45 16.75
CA GLN A 7 7.98 -1.06 16.46
C GLN A 7 6.98 -0.49 17.46
N LYS A 8 6.13 0.46 17.03
CA LYS A 8 5.10 1.01 17.89
C LYS A 8 4.19 -0.13 18.38
N PRO A 9 3.87 -0.22 19.68
CA PRO A 9 3.02 -1.29 20.18
C PRO A 9 1.68 -1.27 19.44
N HIS A 10 1.37 -2.40 18.79
CA HIS A 10 0.10 -2.61 18.12
C HIS A 10 -0.97 -2.75 19.20
N THR A 11 -1.51 -1.63 19.65
CA THR A 11 -2.51 -1.64 20.72
C THR A 11 -3.77 -2.36 20.25
N ARG A 12 -4.53 -2.92 21.19
CA ARG A 12 -5.85 -3.52 20.89
C ARG A 12 -6.77 -2.55 20.15
N ALA A 13 -6.63 -1.25 20.41
CA ALA A 13 -7.38 -0.21 19.72
C ALA A 13 -7.00 -0.08 18.24
N VAL A 14 -5.71 -0.12 17.90
CA VAL A 14 -5.24 -0.09 16.50
C VAL A 14 -5.69 -1.35 15.76
N ALA A 15 -5.54 -2.52 16.39
CA ALA A 15 -6.02 -3.78 15.80
C ALA A 15 -7.52 -3.79 15.55
N LYS A 16 -8.32 -3.26 16.49
CA LYS A 16 -9.77 -3.14 16.32
C LYS A 16 -10.12 -2.16 15.19
N TYR A 17 -9.41 -1.04 15.11
CA TYR A 17 -9.64 -0.06 14.03
C TYR A 17 -9.33 -0.68 12.67
N ASP A 18 -8.17 -1.32 12.52
CA ASP A 18 -7.74 -1.91 11.25
C ASP A 18 -8.71 -3.01 10.80
N ALA A 19 -9.14 -3.88 11.73
CA ALA A 19 -10.09 -4.96 11.43
C ALA A 19 -11.48 -4.44 10.99
N LEU A 20 -11.93 -3.31 11.54
CA LEU A 20 -13.26 -2.77 11.24
C LEU A 20 -13.28 -1.82 10.02
N ASN A 21 -12.18 -1.13 9.75
CA ASN A 21 -12.16 -0.01 8.79
C ASN A 21 -11.27 -0.25 7.57
N THR A 22 -10.52 -1.35 7.55
CA THR A 22 -9.58 -1.63 6.44
C THR A 22 -9.78 -3.03 5.90
N LYS A 23 -9.60 -3.15 4.58
CA LYS A 23 -9.49 -4.43 3.88
C LYS A 23 -8.18 -4.43 3.11
N GLN A 24 -7.40 -5.49 3.27
CA GLN A 24 -6.12 -5.66 2.59
C GLN A 24 -6.30 -6.53 1.35
N TYR A 25 -5.62 -6.14 0.28
CA TYR A 25 -5.53 -6.92 -0.95
C TYR A 25 -4.04 -7.17 -1.22
N HIS A 26 -3.68 -8.45 -1.38
CA HIS A 26 -2.30 -8.83 -1.68
C HIS A 26 -2.09 -8.85 -3.19
N LEU A 27 -1.03 -8.19 -3.64
CA LEU A 27 -0.60 -8.17 -5.04
C LEU A 27 0.79 -8.76 -5.14
N LYS A 28 0.95 -9.80 -5.96
CA LYS A 28 2.24 -10.39 -6.28
C LYS A 28 2.78 -9.72 -7.55
N LEU A 29 3.97 -9.15 -7.47
CA LEU A 29 4.71 -8.62 -8.62
C LEU A 29 5.92 -9.48 -8.88
N ASN A 30 6.13 -9.83 -10.15
CA ASN A 30 7.30 -10.56 -10.59
C ASN A 30 8.48 -9.60 -10.75
N LEU A 31 9.60 -9.89 -10.06
CA LEU A 31 10.78 -9.03 -10.06
C LEU A 31 11.42 -8.83 -11.45
N ARG A 32 11.16 -9.73 -12.41
CA ARG A 32 11.69 -9.67 -13.77
C ARG A 32 10.74 -8.97 -14.73
N THR A 33 9.48 -9.38 -14.77
CA THR A 33 8.52 -8.90 -15.78
C THR A 33 7.80 -7.63 -15.36
N ASP A 34 7.61 -7.41 -14.06
CA ASP A 34 6.88 -6.24 -13.53
C ASP A 34 7.86 -5.19 -12.99
N ARG A 35 9.10 -5.18 -13.50
CA ARG A 35 10.19 -4.34 -12.99
C ARG A 35 9.87 -2.86 -13.12
N ASP A 36 9.20 -2.47 -14.21
CA ASP A 36 8.73 -1.11 -14.45
C ASP A 36 7.64 -0.69 -13.45
N ILE A 37 6.70 -1.58 -13.15
CA ILE A 37 5.66 -1.37 -12.13
C ILE A 37 6.33 -1.19 -10.76
N ILE A 38 7.24 -2.08 -10.38
CA ILE A 38 7.98 -2.01 -9.11
C ILE A 38 8.73 -0.68 -9.00
N ALA A 39 9.52 -0.33 -10.01
CA ALA A 39 10.26 0.93 -10.04
C ALA A 39 9.33 2.15 -9.93
N ARG A 40 8.17 2.11 -10.59
CA ARG A 40 7.17 3.17 -10.49
C ARG A 40 6.59 3.29 -9.08
N LEU A 41 6.33 2.17 -8.39
CA LEU A 41 5.80 2.16 -7.03
C LEU A 41 6.85 2.69 -6.03
N GLU A 42 8.11 2.28 -6.17
CA GLU A 42 9.22 2.70 -5.29
C GLU A 42 9.50 4.21 -5.36
N GLN A 43 9.24 4.85 -6.49
CA GLN A 43 9.37 6.31 -6.64
C GLN A 43 8.27 7.11 -5.93
N LYS A 44 7.19 6.48 -5.45
CA LYS A 44 6.06 7.20 -4.85
C LYS A 44 6.23 7.34 -3.34
N PRO A 45 5.93 8.52 -2.78
CA PRO A 45 5.97 8.73 -1.32
C PRO A 45 4.95 7.85 -0.58
N SER A 46 3.87 7.42 -1.26
CA SER A 46 2.91 6.44 -0.74
C SER A 46 2.41 5.53 -1.86
N VAL A 47 2.84 4.27 -1.84
CA VAL A 47 2.36 3.23 -2.77
C VAL A 47 0.84 3.06 -2.66
N GLN A 48 0.31 2.97 -1.44
CA GLN A 48 -1.14 2.84 -1.22
C GLN A 48 -1.91 4.08 -1.73
N GLY A 49 -1.38 5.28 -1.51
CA GLY A 49 -1.98 6.52 -2.02
C GLY A 49 -2.04 6.54 -3.54
N TYR A 50 -0.93 6.17 -4.19
CA TYR A 50 -0.81 6.11 -5.64
C TYR A 50 -1.80 5.11 -6.25
N ILE A 51 -1.83 3.87 -5.74
CA ILE A 51 -2.75 2.83 -6.23
C ILE A 51 -4.21 3.25 -6.04
N LYS A 52 -4.57 3.84 -4.88
CA LYS A 52 -5.94 4.36 -4.65
C LYS A 52 -6.32 5.47 -5.63
N ALA A 53 -5.38 6.32 -6.04
CA ALA A 53 -5.65 7.37 -7.02
C ALA A 53 -5.97 6.78 -8.40
N LEU A 54 -5.18 5.80 -8.85
CA LEU A 54 -5.41 5.10 -10.12
C LEU A 54 -6.77 4.39 -10.13
N ILE A 55 -7.11 3.64 -9.07
CA ILE A 55 -8.40 2.94 -8.97
C ILE A 55 -9.57 3.93 -8.96
N ARG A 56 -9.47 5.06 -8.25
CA ARG A 56 -10.52 6.09 -8.26
C ARG A 56 -10.67 6.75 -9.62
N GLU A 57 -9.58 6.94 -10.34
CA GLU A 57 -9.62 7.45 -11.72
C GLU A 57 -10.28 6.46 -12.66
N ASP A 58 -9.96 5.17 -12.54
CA ASP A 58 -10.58 4.08 -13.29
C ASP A 58 -12.10 4.02 -13.04
N ILE A 59 -12.54 4.03 -11.76
CA ILE A 59 -13.96 4.08 -11.40
C ILE A 59 -14.67 5.29 -12.03
N ARG A 60 -14.02 6.46 -12.10
CA ARG A 60 -14.62 7.65 -12.73
C ARG A 60 -14.73 7.55 -14.25
N LYS A 61 -13.90 6.73 -14.89
CA LYS A 61 -13.90 6.51 -16.33
C LYS A 61 -14.81 5.34 -16.74
N ALA A 62 -15.17 4.48 -15.80
CA ALA A 62 -16.13 3.42 -16.04
C ALA A 62 -17.52 4.02 -16.40
N PRO A 63 -18.20 3.48 -17.42
CA PRO A 63 -19.50 3.98 -17.89
C PRO A 63 -20.65 3.72 -16.90
#